data_AF-A0A9D6S5K5-F1
#
_entry.id   AF-A0A9D6S5K5-F1
#
_cell.length_a   1.000
_cell.length_b   1.000
_cell.length_c   1.000
_cell.angle_alpha   90.00
_cell.angle_beta   90.00
_cell.angle_gamma   90.00
#
_symmetry.space_group_name_H-M   'P 1'
#
loop_
_entity.id
_entity.type
_entity.pdbx_description
1 polymer ?
#
loop_
_entity_poly.entity_id
_entity_poly.type
_entity_poly.pdbx_seq_one_letter_code
_entity_poly.pdbx_strand_id
1 'polypeptide(L)'
;KNKRVGPILQGKFKAVRIEDDEQLLHVTRYIHLNPYTSYLVKDITGLIAYPYSSLPEYLKLSHVNLVDKKPILSHFKTIKSFKEFTFNQADYQKKLNDIKHLVLEE
;
A
#
# COMPACT_ATOMS: atom_id res chain seq x y z
N LYS A 1 -23.45 12.53 -23.96
CA LYS A 1 -22.43 13.28 -23.18
C LYS A 1 -21.95 12.36 -22.04
N ASN A 2 -20.73 11.83 -22.11
CA ASN A 2 -20.19 10.91 -21.10
C ASN A 2 -19.73 11.74 -19.89
N LYS A 3 -20.18 11.45 -18.67
CA LYS A 3 -19.83 12.17 -17.42
C LYS A 3 -18.33 12.05 -17.06
N ARG A 4 -17.43 12.51 -17.93
CA ARG A 4 -15.97 12.46 -17.74
C ARG A 4 -15.49 13.76 -17.11
N VAL A 5 -14.65 13.62 -16.09
CA VAL A 5 -13.94 14.73 -15.45
C VAL A 5 -12.53 14.79 -16.03
N GLY A 6 -12.27 15.80 -16.86
CA GLY A 6 -10.92 16.18 -17.30
C GLY A 6 -10.15 15.17 -18.16
N PRO A 7 -8.84 15.43 -18.40
CA PRO A 7 -7.92 14.52 -19.07
C PRO A 7 -7.61 13.26 -18.23
N ILE A 8 -7.02 12.23 -18.85
CA ILE A 8 -6.68 10.94 -18.20
C ILE A 8 -5.83 11.16 -16.94
N LEU A 9 -4.90 12.12 -16.99
CA LEU A 9 -4.07 12.53 -15.85
C LEU A 9 -4.65 13.79 -15.22
N GLN A 10 -5.13 13.69 -13.98
CA GLN A 10 -5.74 14.81 -13.27
C GLN A 10 -4.68 15.67 -12.55
N GLY A 11 -4.05 16.59 -13.29
CA GLY A 11 -3.13 17.59 -12.73
C GLY A 11 -1.74 17.05 -12.36
N LYS A 12 -1.02 17.79 -11.52
CA LYS A 12 0.33 17.42 -11.07
C LYS A 12 0.26 16.34 -9.99
N PHE A 13 1.08 15.30 -10.12
CA PHE A 13 1.21 14.28 -9.07
C PHE A 13 2.00 14.83 -7.87
N LYS A 14 1.72 14.30 -6.68
CA LYS A 14 2.52 14.59 -5.48
C LYS A 14 3.78 13.73 -5.49
N ALA A 15 4.91 14.33 -5.14
CA ALA A 15 6.19 13.64 -5.01
C ALA A 15 6.82 14.02 -3.66
N VAL A 16 7.18 13.02 -2.88
CA VAL A 16 7.85 13.19 -1.58
C VAL A 16 9.11 12.34 -1.61
N ARG A 17 10.25 12.93 -1.24
CA ARG A 17 11.52 12.22 -1.14
C ARG A 17 11.47 11.30 0.08
N ILE A 18 11.95 10.07 -0.08
CA ILE A 18 12.20 9.17 1.04
C ILE A 18 13.56 9.53 1.62
N GLU A 19 13.60 9.91 2.89
CA GLU A 19 14.77 10.42 3.59
C GLU A 19 15.42 9.34 4.48
N ASP A 20 14.63 8.40 4.98
CA ASP A 20 15.09 7.32 5.85
C ASP A 20 14.36 5.98 5.62
N ASP A 21 14.89 4.94 6.26
CA ASP A 21 14.38 3.57 6.15
C ASP A 21 13.01 3.40 6.81
N GLU A 22 12.71 4.14 7.88
CA GLU A 22 11.42 4.05 8.56
C GLU A 22 10.30 4.56 7.65
N GLN A 23 10.52 5.70 7.00
CA GLN A 23 9.65 6.26 5.98
C GLN A 23 9.48 5.29 4.81
N LEU A 24 10.57 4.67 4.34
CA LEU A 24 10.51 3.66 3.27
C LEU A 24 9.60 2.48 3.63
N LEU A 25 9.76 1.95 4.84
CA LEU A 25 8.96 0.83 5.34
C LEU A 25 7.49 1.22 5.52
N HIS A 26 7.22 2.42 6.03
CA HIS A 26 5.87 2.95 6.18
C HIS A 26 5.17 3.19 4.84
N VAL A 27 5.85 3.77 3.86
CA VAL A 27 5.32 3.97 2.51
C VAL A 27 5.02 2.62 1.84
N THR A 28 5.91 1.64 1.98
CA THR A 28 5.71 0.29 1.46
C THR A 28 4.45 -0.36 2.05
N ARG A 29 4.28 -0.28 3.37
CA ARG A 29 3.08 -0.76 4.06
C ARG A 29 1.82 -0.03 3.58
N TYR A 30 1.88 1.29 3.48
CA TYR A 30 0.75 2.11 3.00
C TYR A 30 0.27 1.66 1.61
N ILE A 31 1.22 1.48 0.67
CA ILE A 31 0.93 1.03 -0.69
C ILE A 31 0.24 -0.35 -0.68
N HIS A 32 0.78 -1.30 0.08
CA HIS A 32 0.24 -2.66 0.14
C HIS A 32 -1.13 -2.74 0.83
N LEU A 33 -1.41 -1.87 1.79
CA LEU A 33 -2.70 -1.80 2.48
C LEU A 33 -3.76 -1.01 1.71
N ASN A 34 -3.36 -0.17 0.75
CA ASN A 34 -4.27 0.73 0.04
C ASN A 34 -5.51 0.03 -0.56
N PRO A 35 -5.41 -1.15 -1.22
CA PRO A 35 -6.61 -1.82 -1.75
C PRO A 35 -7.63 -2.21 -0.67
N TYR A 36 -7.17 -2.50 0.55
CA TYR A 36 -8.04 -2.80 1.68
C TYR A 36 -8.64 -1.53 2.27
N THR A 37 -7.82 -0.49 2.45
CA THR A 37 -8.24 0.83 2.94
C THR A 37 -9.27 1.49 2.02
N SER A 38 -9.12 1.34 0.69
CA SER A 38 -10.02 1.91 -0.30
C SER A 38 -11.21 1.00 -0.64
N TYR A 39 -11.47 -0.05 0.16
CA TYR A 39 -12.58 -0.98 -0.01
C TYR A 39 -12.58 -1.76 -1.35
N LEU A 40 -11.45 -1.84 -2.05
CA LEU A 40 -11.31 -2.68 -3.26
C LEU A 40 -11.25 -4.17 -2.91
N VAL A 41 -10.72 -4.50 -1.73
CA VAL A 41 -10.84 -5.82 -1.12
C VAL A 41 -11.62 -5.73 0.19
N LYS A 42 -12.48 -6.72 0.45
CA LYS A 42 -13.38 -6.71 1.62
C LYS A 42 -12.63 -6.98 2.93
N ASP A 43 -11.67 -7.88 2.87
CA ASP A 43 -10.91 -8.37 4.01
C ASP A 43 -9.39 -8.32 3.74
N ILE A 44 -8.60 -8.38 4.81
CA ILE A 44 -7.14 -8.30 4.75
C ILE A 44 -6.56 -9.49 3.96
N THR A 45 -7.20 -10.66 4.00
CA THR A 45 -6.71 -11.83 3.26
C THR A 45 -6.82 -11.65 1.76
N GLY A 46 -7.82 -10.87 1.30
CA GLY A 46 -7.97 -10.46 -0.09
C GLY A 46 -6.78 -9.69 -0.67
N LEU A 47 -5.96 -9.04 0.16
CA LEU A 47 -4.74 -8.36 -0.29
C LEU A 47 -3.73 -9.33 -0.94
N ILE A 48 -3.70 -10.58 -0.48
CA ILE A 48 -2.78 -11.61 -1.01
C ILE A 48 -3.19 -12.04 -2.42
N ALA A 49 -4.48 -11.97 -2.75
CA ALA A 49 -5.01 -12.32 -4.06
C ALA A 49 -5.18 -11.12 -5.00
N TYR A 50 -4.90 -9.90 -4.53
CA TYR A 50 -5.13 -8.69 -5.31
C TYR A 50 -4.07 -8.56 -6.42
N PRO A 51 -4.46 -8.63 -7.71
CA PRO A 51 -3.50 -8.78 -8.82
C PRO A 51 -2.73 -7.50 -9.12
N TYR A 52 -3.24 -6.34 -8.72
CA TYR A 52 -2.63 -5.03 -8.98
C TYR A 52 -1.77 -4.53 -7.82
N SER A 53 -1.11 -5.46 -7.12
CA SER A 53 -0.17 -5.17 -6.04
C SER A 53 1.04 -6.10 -6.15
N SER A 54 2.22 -5.59 -5.78
CA SER A 54 3.43 -6.41 -5.65
C SER A 54 3.50 -7.19 -4.34
N LEU A 55 2.56 -7.00 -3.41
CA LEU A 55 2.52 -7.72 -2.13
C LEU A 55 2.66 -9.26 -2.27
N PRO A 56 1.98 -9.94 -3.21
CA PRO A 56 2.13 -11.39 -3.37
C PRO A 56 3.56 -11.79 -3.75
N GLU A 57 4.27 -10.92 -4.48
CA GLU A 57 5.68 -11.12 -4.82
C GLU A 57 6.59 -11.01 -3.59
N TYR A 58 6.37 -10.01 -2.74
CA TYR A 58 7.07 -9.88 -1.45
C TYR A 58 6.82 -11.07 -0.53
N LEU A 59 5.63 -11.66 -0.58
CA LEU A 59 5.25 -12.83 0.20
C LEU A 59 5.73 -14.16 -0.42
N LYS A 60 6.41 -14.14 -1.57
CA LYS A 60 6.83 -15.33 -2.33
C LYS A 60 5.66 -16.23 -2.77
N LEU A 61 4.50 -15.62 -3.01
CA LEU A 61 3.27 -16.29 -3.48
C LEU A 61 3.02 -16.06 -4.98
N SER A 62 3.87 -15.26 -5.62
CA SER A 62 3.87 -15.03 -7.07
C SER A 62 5.23 -15.39 -7.65
N HIS A 63 5.23 -15.91 -8.88
CA HIS A 63 6.42 -16.18 -9.68
C HIS A 63 6.83 -14.99 -10.57
N VAL A 64 6.05 -13.90 -10.54
CA VAL A 64 6.40 -12.64 -11.19
C VAL A 64 7.61 -12.05 -10.47
N ASN A 65 8.58 -11.50 -11.21
CA ASN A 65 9.78 -10.90 -10.63
C ASN A 65 9.99 -9.50 -11.20
N LEU A 66 9.04 -8.60 -10.91
CA LEU A 66 9.01 -7.24 -11.45
C LEU A 66 9.64 -6.21 -10.51
N VAL A 67 9.70 -6.51 -9.21
CA VAL A 67 10.18 -5.55 -8.20
C VAL A 67 11.48 -6.02 -7.54
N ASP A 68 12.40 -5.07 -7.30
CA ASP A 68 13.52 -5.32 -6.40
C ASP A 68 13.02 -5.29 -4.94
N LYS A 69 12.94 -6.48 -4.36
CA LYS A 69 12.46 -6.67 -2.99
C LYS A 69 13.55 -6.44 -1.94
N LYS A 70 14.83 -6.42 -2.34
CA LYS A 70 15.97 -6.38 -1.41
C LYS A 70 15.96 -5.15 -0.50
N PRO A 71 15.67 -3.92 -1.00
CA PRO A 71 15.65 -2.73 -0.16
C PRO A 71 14.68 -2.87 1.02
N ILE A 72 13.52 -3.51 0.82
CA ILE A 72 12.53 -3.69 1.89
C ILE A 72 12.82 -4.95 2.71
N LEU A 73 13.00 -6.10 2.06
CA LEU A 73 13.10 -7.38 2.75
C LEU A 73 14.37 -7.51 3.59
N SER A 74 15.42 -6.73 3.30
CA SER A 74 16.64 -6.72 4.11
C SER A 74 16.44 -6.23 5.54
N HIS A 75 15.37 -5.45 5.81
CA HIS A 75 14.99 -5.01 7.16
C HIS A 75 14.30 -6.10 7.99
N PHE A 76 13.95 -7.24 7.40
CA PHE A 76 13.20 -8.30 8.06
C PHE A 76 13.98 -9.61 8.09
N LYS A 77 13.99 -10.26 9.26
CA LYS A 77 14.61 -11.59 9.40
C LYS A 77 13.89 -12.66 8.56
N THR A 78 12.58 -12.51 8.39
CA THR A 78 11.74 -13.49 7.68
C THR A 78 10.62 -12.80 6.89
N ILE A 79 10.10 -13.50 5.87
CA ILE A 79 8.89 -13.08 5.16
C ILE A 79 7.69 -12.99 6.10
N LYS A 80 7.63 -13.87 7.12
CA LYS A 80 6.59 -13.83 8.15
C LYS A 80 6.62 -12.52 8.93
N SER A 81 7.79 -12.06 9.37
CA SER A 81 7.92 -10.77 10.08
C SER A 81 7.55 -9.58 9.20
N PHE A 82 7.85 -9.63 7.90
CA PHE A 82 7.40 -8.60 6.95
C PHE A 82 5.87 -8.59 6.82
N LYS A 83 5.25 -9.77 6.71
CA LYS A 83 3.80 -9.92 6.64
C LYS A 83 3.11 -9.36 7.89
N GLU A 84 3.64 -9.71 9.07
CA GLU A 84 3.14 -9.23 10.36
C GLU A 84 3.26 -7.70 10.48
N PHE A 85 4.43 -7.14 10.14
CA PHE A 85 4.64 -5.69 10.10
C PHE A 85 3.63 -4.98 9.18
N THR A 86 3.38 -5.56 8.00
CA THR A 86 2.47 -4.98 7.00
C THR A 86 1.04 -5.01 7.50
N PHE A 87 0.58 -6.14 8.06
CA PHE A 87 -0.83 -6.34 8.40
C PHE A 87 -1.22 -5.77 9.77
N ASN A 88 -0.28 -5.59 10.70
CA ASN A 88 -0.56 -5.06 12.05
C ASN A 88 -1.30 -3.71 12.03
N GLN A 89 -1.05 -2.86 11.03
CA GLN A 89 -1.65 -1.53 10.94
C GLN A 89 -2.84 -1.43 9.96
N ALA A 90 -3.34 -2.54 9.44
CA ALA A 90 -4.41 -2.56 8.45
C ALA A 90 -5.69 -1.86 8.95
N ASP A 91 -6.16 -2.23 10.14
CA ASP A 91 -7.39 -1.66 10.71
C ASP A 91 -7.22 -0.19 11.10
N TYR A 92 -6.04 0.17 11.62
CA TYR A 92 -5.72 1.56 11.98
C TYR A 92 -5.74 2.46 10.74
N GLN A 93 -5.07 2.06 9.66
CA GLN A 93 -5.05 2.79 8.40
C GLN A 93 -6.45 2.93 7.80
N LYS A 94 -7.28 1.88 7.87
CA LYS A 94 -8.66 1.93 7.40
C LYS A 94 -9.51 2.91 8.20
N LYS A 95 -9.45 2.85 9.53
CA LYS A 95 -10.15 3.81 10.41
C LYS A 95 -9.72 5.26 10.15
N LEU A 96 -8.42 5.51 9.98
CA LEU A 96 -7.91 6.84 9.63
C LEU A 96 -8.50 7.35 8.31
N ASN A 97 -8.59 6.49 7.30
CA ASN A 97 -9.19 6.86 6.03
C ASN A 97 -10.69 7.16 6.16
N ASP A 98 -11.41 6.41 7.01
CA ASP A 98 -12.83 6.64 7.28
C ASP A 98 -13.07 8.00 7.91
N ILE A 99 -12.20 8.45 8.82
CA ILE A 99 -12.34 9.76 9.48
C ILE A 99 -11.61 10.90 8.76
N LYS A 100 -10.91 10.63 7.65
CA LYS A 100 -10.07 11.62 6.95
C LYS A 100 -10.85 12.89 6.58
N HIS A 101 -12.10 12.73 6.16
CA HIS A 101 -12.98 13.83 5.77
C HIS A 101 -13.48 14.69 6.95
N LEU A 102 -13.26 14.24 8.19
CA LEU A 102 -13.62 14.95 9.43
C LEU A 102 -12.43 15.74 10.00
N VAL A 103 -11.22 15.49 9.50
CA VAL A 103 -10.02 16.23 9.92
C VAL A 103 -9.93 17.51 9.09
N LEU A 104 -9.66 18.63 9.76
CA LEU A 104 -9.36 19.89 9.08
C LEU A 104 -8.06 19.72 8.29
N GLU A 105 -8.12 19.80 6.96
CA GLU A 105 -6.93 19.92 6.13
C GLU A 105 -6.39 21.35 6.30
N GLU A 106 -5.15 21.52 6.79
CA GLU A 106 -4.42 22.80 6.76
C GLU A 106 -3.94 23.14 5.34
#